data_AF-A0A820P8W3-F1
#
_entry.id   AF-A0A820P8W3-F1
#
_cell.length_a   1.000
_cell.length_b   1.000
_cell.length_c   1.000
_cell.angle_alpha   90.00
_cell.angle_beta   90.00
_cell.angle_gamma   90.00
#
_symmetry.space_group_name_H-M   'P 1'
#
loop_
_entity.id
_entity.type
_entity.pdbx_description
1 polymer ?
#
loop_
_entity_poly.entity_id
_entity_poly.type
_entity_poly.pdbx_seq_one_letter_code
_entity_poly.pdbx_strand_id
1 'polypeptide(L)'
;EPFTTFYLNLQEGKFDHANRTFHSIPVSWQNCQRDSSDVKELIPEFFSLPEMFTNCNHYKLGRTEDGLKVDDVILPKWAQTPEDFIRINRAALESEFVSCHLHHWIDLIFGYKQR
;
A
#
# COMPACT_ATOMS: atom_id res chain seq x y z
N GLU A 1 -15.02 -0.92 -2.50
CA GLU A 1 -15.86 -2.14 -2.36
C GLU A 1 -15.35 -3.24 -3.28
N PRO A 2 -15.56 -4.54 -2.98
CA PRO A 2 -16.22 -5.09 -1.79
C PRO A 2 -15.31 -5.17 -0.55
N PHE A 3 -14.02 -4.84 -0.69
CA PHE A 3 -13.02 -4.99 0.37
C PHE A 3 -13.33 -4.18 1.63
N THR A 4 -13.96 -3.00 1.50
CA THR A 4 -14.40 -2.21 2.66
C THR A 4 -15.49 -2.93 3.45
N THR A 5 -16.47 -3.54 2.78
CA THR A 5 -17.49 -4.36 3.44
C THR A 5 -16.86 -5.54 4.18
N PHE A 6 -15.92 -6.26 3.54
CA PHE A 6 -15.22 -7.37 4.20
C PHE A 6 -14.43 -6.90 5.42
N TYR A 7 -13.73 -5.77 5.29
CA TYR A 7 -12.98 -5.17 6.38
C TYR A 7 -13.89 -4.83 7.57
N LEU A 8 -15.02 -4.16 7.33
CA LEU A 8 -15.97 -3.80 8.38
C LEU A 8 -16.60 -5.03 9.04
N ASN A 9 -16.92 -6.07 8.27
CA ASN A 9 -17.45 -7.32 8.81
C ASN A 9 -16.46 -8.00 9.76
N LEU A 10 -15.16 -7.93 9.48
CA LEU A 10 -14.11 -8.45 10.36
C LEU A 10 -13.88 -7.58 11.60
N GLN A 11 -14.27 -6.30 11.55
CA GLN A 11 -14.04 -5.29 12.60
C GLN A 11 -15.33 -4.81 13.26
N GLU A 12 -16.33 -5.70 13.39
CA GLU A 12 -17.61 -5.43 14.07
C GLU A 12 -18.33 -4.15 13.59
N GLY A 13 -18.23 -3.87 12.28
CA GLY A 13 -18.88 -2.74 11.63
C GLY A 13 -18.16 -1.40 11.79
N LYS A 14 -16.93 -1.36 12.30
CA LYS A 14 -16.17 -0.12 12.51
C LYS A 14 -14.82 -0.13 11.79
N PHE A 15 -14.33 1.06 11.44
CA PHE A 15 -12.96 1.22 10.95
C PHE A 15 -11.95 1.09 12.10
N ASP A 16 -10.71 0.66 11.81
CA ASP A 16 -9.65 0.64 12.84
C ASP A 16 -9.37 2.02 13.41
N HIS A 17 -8.54 2.03 14.45
CA HIS A 17 -7.76 3.20 14.83
C HIS A 17 -6.99 3.76 13.63
N ALA A 18 -7.18 5.05 13.37
CA ALA A 18 -6.59 5.78 12.24
C ALA A 18 -5.04 5.69 12.14
N ASN A 19 -4.34 5.48 13.25
CA ASN A 19 -2.88 5.28 13.24
C ASN A 19 -2.46 3.93 12.64
N ARG A 20 -3.36 2.94 12.66
CA ARG A 20 -3.11 1.59 12.14
C ARG A 20 -3.68 1.38 10.74
N THR A 21 -4.54 2.29 10.27
CA THR A 21 -5.07 2.22 8.91
C THR A 21 -4.04 2.69 7.90
N PHE A 22 -4.10 2.11 6.70
CA PHE A 22 -3.28 2.51 5.58
C PHE A 22 -3.69 3.92 5.11
N HIS A 23 -2.84 4.90 5.39
CA HIS A 23 -3.12 6.32 5.07
C HIS A 23 -1.96 7.03 4.36
N SER A 24 -0.79 6.41 4.26
CA SER A 24 0.42 7.07 3.72
C SER A 24 1.43 6.06 3.18
N ILE A 25 1.85 6.25 1.92
CA ILE A 25 2.88 5.42 1.28
C ILE A 25 4.24 5.57 2.00
N PRO A 26 4.76 6.79 2.25
CA PRO A 26 6.05 6.95 2.92
C PRO A 26 6.08 6.33 4.32
N VAL A 27 5.02 6.51 5.12
CA VAL A 27 4.93 5.91 6.47
C VAL A 27 4.87 4.40 6.36
N SER A 28 4.03 3.85 5.48
CA SER A 28 3.91 2.40 5.29
C SER A 28 5.21 1.75 4.82
N TRP A 29 6.00 2.43 3.99
CA TRP A 29 7.33 1.99 3.57
C TRP A 29 8.32 2.04 4.73
N GLN A 30 8.33 3.13 5.50
CA GLN A 30 9.22 3.29 6.64
C GLN A 30 8.97 2.25 7.73
N ASN A 31 7.70 1.91 8.00
CA ASN A 31 7.34 0.87 8.96
C ASN A 31 7.93 -0.48 8.55
N CYS A 32 7.83 -0.85 7.26
CA CYS A 32 8.41 -2.11 6.77
C CYS A 32 9.93 -2.22 6.91
N GLN A 33 10.62 -1.09 7.03
CA GLN A 33 12.07 -1.05 7.16
C GLN A 33 12.53 -1.02 8.61
N ARG A 34 11.66 -0.69 9.56
CA ARG A 34 12.02 -0.42 10.96
C ARG A 34 11.36 -1.37 11.96
N ASP A 35 10.14 -1.79 11.68
CA ASP A 35 9.39 -2.68 12.57
C ASP A 35 9.66 -4.12 12.19
N SER A 36 10.28 -4.89 13.09
CA SER A 36 10.57 -6.31 12.88
C SER A 36 9.31 -7.17 12.71
N SER A 37 8.13 -6.64 13.05
CA SER A 37 6.85 -7.31 12.88
C SER A 37 6.13 -6.93 11.58
N ASP A 38 6.56 -5.89 10.87
CA ASP A 38 5.95 -5.41 9.63
C ASP A 38 6.79 -5.78 8.40
N VAL A 39 6.78 -7.06 8.01
CA VAL A 39 7.58 -7.57 6.88
C VAL A 39 6.76 -7.75 5.59
N LYS A 40 5.76 -6.90 5.38
CA LYS A 40 4.82 -7.02 4.26
C LYS A 40 5.44 -6.64 2.91
N GLU A 41 5.05 -7.37 1.88
CA GLU A 41 5.36 -7.11 0.47
C GLU A 41 4.16 -6.46 -0.25
N LEU A 42 4.39 -5.92 -1.45
CA LEU A 42 3.35 -5.26 -2.22
C LEU A 42 2.39 -6.25 -2.91
N ILE A 43 1.16 -5.78 -3.12
CA ILE A 43 0.12 -6.46 -3.89
C ILE A 43 0.05 -5.90 -5.33
N PRO A 44 -0.49 -6.65 -6.32
CA PRO A 44 -0.56 -6.23 -7.72
C PRO A 44 -1.25 -4.87 -7.97
N GLU A 45 -2.18 -4.48 -7.11
CA GLU A 45 -2.94 -3.24 -7.17
C GLU A 45 -2.04 -2.00 -7.11
N PHE A 46 -0.85 -2.09 -6.49
CA PHE A 46 0.16 -1.00 -6.49
C PHE A 46 0.74 -0.67 -7.87
N PHE A 47 0.48 -1.52 -8.87
CA PHE A 47 0.97 -1.38 -10.24
C PHE A 47 -0.14 -1.22 -11.28
N SER A 48 -1.42 -1.23 -10.85
CA SER A 48 -2.55 -1.22 -11.79
C SER A 48 -3.82 -0.51 -11.33
N LEU A 49 -4.02 -0.25 -10.03
CA LEU A 49 -5.30 0.23 -9.48
C LEU A 49 -5.17 1.56 -8.72
N PRO A 50 -5.27 2.73 -9.39
CA PRO A 50 -5.16 4.03 -8.75
C PRO A 50 -6.28 4.32 -7.73
N GLU A 51 -7.46 3.74 -7.91
CA GLU A 51 -8.64 3.94 -7.07
C GLU A 51 -8.40 3.48 -5.62
N MET A 52 -7.46 2.56 -5.39
CA MET A 52 -7.08 2.11 -4.04
C MET A 52 -6.52 3.24 -3.17
N PHE A 53 -5.97 4.30 -3.78
CA PHE A 53 -5.36 5.43 -3.06
C PHE A 53 -6.31 6.61 -2.84
N THR A 54 -7.56 6.50 -3.31
CA THR A 54 -8.56 7.57 -3.22
C THR A 54 -9.77 7.09 -2.41
N ASN A 55 -10.24 7.92 -1.50
CA ASN A 55 -11.47 7.68 -0.75
C ASN A 55 -12.70 8.11 -1.56
N CYS A 56 -12.92 7.45 -2.70
CA CYS A 56 -14.02 7.76 -3.63
C CYS A 56 -15.42 7.67 -2.99
N ASN A 57 -15.55 6.85 -1.95
CA ASN A 57 -16.82 6.64 -1.23
C ASN A 57 -16.98 7.57 -0.02
N HIS A 58 -16.04 8.48 0.21
CA HIS A 58 -16.05 9.46 1.30
C HIS A 58 -16.27 8.84 2.70
N TYR A 59 -15.62 7.70 2.96
CA TYR A 59 -15.68 7.04 4.26
C TYR A 59 -15.11 7.92 5.36
N LYS A 60 -15.65 7.76 6.58
CA LYS A 60 -15.14 8.44 7.78
C LYS A 60 -14.06 7.59 8.43
N LEU A 61 -12.81 7.80 8.02
CA LEU A 61 -11.65 7.01 8.46
C LEU A 61 -10.99 7.51 9.76
N GLY A 62 -11.47 8.62 10.32
CA GLY A 62 -11.01 9.17 11.60
C GLY A 62 -9.83 10.15 11.47
N ARG A 63 -9.12 10.33 12.59
CA ARG A 63 -7.94 11.19 12.70
C ARG A 63 -6.83 10.45 13.44
N THR A 64 -5.60 10.60 12.97
CA THR A 64 -4.42 10.11 13.68
C THR A 64 -4.26 10.83 15.03
N GLU A 65 -3.39 10.30 15.89
CA GLU A 65 -3.05 10.95 17.18
C GLU A 65 -2.45 12.35 16.99
N ASP A 66 -1.71 12.55 15.89
CA ASP A 66 -1.17 13.85 15.49
C ASP A 66 -2.23 14.81 14.89
N GLY A 67 -3.51 14.40 14.87
CA GLY A 67 -4.64 15.20 14.41
C GLY A 67 -4.86 15.18 12.89
N LEU A 68 -4.05 14.43 12.13
CA LEU A 68 -4.17 14.31 10.68
C LEU A 68 -5.47 13.58 10.33
N LYS A 69 -6.32 14.18 9.51
CA LYS A 69 -7.53 13.52 9.00
C LYS A 69 -7.12 12.44 7.99
N VAL A 70 -7.58 11.21 8.22
CA VAL A 70 -7.39 10.11 7.26
C VAL A 70 -8.48 10.22 6.19
N ASP A 71 -8.06 10.24 4.93
CA ASP A 71 -8.92 10.39 3.76
C ASP A 71 -8.25 9.70 2.56
N ASP A 72 -7.92 10.41 1.48
CA ASP A 72 -7.04 9.92 0.42
C ASP A 72 -5.65 9.54 0.98
N VAL A 73 -5.02 8.55 0.35
CA VAL A 73 -3.71 8.07 0.76
C VAL A 73 -2.66 9.11 0.40
N ILE A 74 -1.78 9.42 1.36
CA ILE A 74 -0.67 10.35 1.15
C ILE A 74 0.37 9.71 0.23
N LEU A 75 0.51 10.28 -0.96
CA LEU A 75 1.44 9.84 -1.99
C LEU A 75 2.84 10.42 -1.77
N PRO A 76 3.90 9.80 -2.35
CA PRO A 76 5.23 10.38 -2.38
C PRO A 76 5.26 11.69 -3.17
N LYS A 77 6.22 12.59 -2.86
CA LYS A 77 6.34 13.93 -3.48
C LYS A 77 6.48 13.92 -5.02
N TRP A 78 6.89 12.80 -5.61
CA TRP A 78 7.07 12.66 -7.06
C TRP A 78 5.78 12.24 -7.79
N ALA A 79 4.73 11.84 -7.08
CA ALA A 79 3.43 11.51 -7.64
C ALA A 79 2.42 12.59 -7.27
N GLN A 80 1.87 13.29 -8.27
CA GLN A 80 0.85 14.30 -8.04
C GLN A 80 -0.54 13.69 -7.89
N THR A 81 -0.78 12.57 -8.57
CA THR A 81 -2.04 11.84 -8.53
C THR A 81 -1.81 10.33 -8.34
N PRO A 82 -2.83 9.57 -7.92
CA PRO A 82 -2.76 8.11 -7.87
C PRO A 82 -2.40 7.47 -9.21
N GLU A 83 -2.86 8.03 -10.33
CA GLU A 83 -2.52 7.57 -11.67
C GLU A 83 -1.04 7.75 -11.98
N ASP A 84 -0.46 8.89 -11.59
CA ASP A 84 0.98 9.11 -11.69
C ASP A 84 1.77 8.11 -10.84
N PHE A 85 1.30 7.85 -9.61
CA PHE A 85 1.89 6.86 -8.73
C PHE A 85 1.93 5.47 -9.39
N ILE A 86 0.78 4.99 -9.88
CA ILE A 86 0.67 3.71 -10.58
C ILE A 86 1.54 3.66 -11.83
N ARG A 87 1.50 4.71 -12.66
CA ARG A 87 2.25 4.78 -13.92
C ARG A 87 3.76 4.67 -13.67
N ILE A 88 4.27 5.37 -12.67
CA ILE A 88 5.69 5.34 -12.32
C ILE A 88 6.07 3.99 -11.69
N ASN A 89 5.25 3.43 -10.79
CA ASN A 89 5.51 2.10 -10.23
C ASN A 89 5.55 1.01 -11.31
N ARG A 90 4.61 1.06 -12.27
CA ARG A 90 4.59 0.13 -13.39
C ARG A 90 5.84 0.30 -14.27
N ALA A 91 6.24 1.53 -14.57
CA ALA A 91 7.47 1.78 -15.32
C ALA A 91 8.72 1.28 -14.57
N ALA A 92 8.74 1.38 -13.24
CA ALA A 92 9.81 0.84 -12.41
C ALA A 92 9.83 -0.69 -12.43
N LEU A 93 8.67 -1.34 -12.33
CA LEU A 93 8.52 -2.80 -12.40
C LEU A 93 8.98 -3.36 -13.75
N GLU A 94 8.67 -2.67 -14.85
CA GLU A 94 9.05 -3.06 -16.22
C GLU A 94 10.47 -2.57 -16.61
N SER A 95 11.22 -2.02 -15.67
CA SER A 95 12.56 -1.50 -15.96
C SER A 95 13.58 -2.63 -16.19
N GLU A 96 14.67 -2.32 -16.88
CA GLU A 96 15.80 -3.24 -17.06
C GLU A 96 16.38 -3.67 -15.71
N PHE A 97 16.45 -2.75 -14.74
CA PHE A 97 16.91 -3.05 -13.39
C PHE A 97 16.09 -4.16 -12.75
N VAL A 98 14.76 -4.07 -12.77
CA VAL A 98 13.91 -5.12 -12.20
C VAL A 98 13.99 -6.38 -13.05
N SER A 99 13.94 -6.27 -14.37
CA SER A 99 14.02 -7.43 -15.28
C SER A 99 15.27 -8.30 -15.04
N CYS A 100 16.43 -7.67 -14.84
CA CYS A 100 17.68 -8.37 -14.57
C CYS A 100 17.73 -9.04 -13.19
N HIS A 101 16.90 -8.63 -12.21
CA HIS A 101 17.01 -9.08 -10.82
C HIS A 101 15.76 -9.78 -10.27
N LEU A 102 14.60 -9.70 -10.96
CA LEU A 102 13.31 -10.19 -10.46
C LEU A 102 13.36 -11.70 -10.14
N HIS A 103 14.13 -12.47 -10.91
CA HIS A 103 14.34 -13.89 -10.66
C HIS A 103 14.90 -14.20 -9.27
N HIS A 104 15.70 -13.30 -8.68
CA HIS A 104 16.15 -13.45 -7.29
C HIS A 104 15.04 -13.31 -6.27
N TRP A 105 14.06 -12.42 -6.51
CA TRP A 105 12.87 -12.33 -5.67
C TRP A 105 11.99 -13.57 -5.83
N ILE A 106 11.83 -14.08 -7.05
CA ILE A 106 11.14 -15.35 -7.32
C ILE A 106 11.81 -16.50 -6.57
N ASP A 107 13.14 -16.56 -6.54
CA ASP A 107 13.89 -17.58 -5.80
C ASP A 107 13.59 -17.56 -4.29
N LEU A 108 13.34 -16.38 -3.71
CA LEU A 108 12.98 -16.22 -2.30
C LEU A 108 11.53 -16.66 -2.02
N ILE A 109 10.59 -16.24 -2.86
CA ILE A 109 9.16 -16.47 -2.61
C ILE A 109 8.70 -17.86 -3.04
N PHE A 110 9.15 -18.33 -4.21
CA PHE A 110 8.67 -19.56 -4.86
C PHE A 110 9.77 -20.55 -5.22
N GLY A 111 11.04 -20.12 -5.22
CA GLY A 111 12.16 -20.95 -5.64
C GLY A 111 12.92 -21.61 -4.50
N TYR A 112 14.18 -21.92 -4.76
CA TYR A 112 14.98 -22.79 -3.90
C TYR A 112 15.44 -22.14 -2.59
N LYS A 113 15.36 -20.81 -2.46
CA LYS A 113 15.75 -20.06 -1.25
C LYS A 113 14.60 -19.87 -0.26
N GLN A 114 13.44 -20.47 -0.51
CA GLN A 114 12.28 -20.38 0.38
C GLN A 114 12.53 -21.05 1.76
N ARG A 115 13.46 -22.02 1.83
CA ARG A 115 13.75 -22.81 3.04
C ARG A 115 15.22 -22.75 3.43
#